data_AF-A0A9P6P8U7-F1
#
_entry.id   AF-A0A9P6P8U7-F1
#
_cell.length_a   1.000
_cell.length_b   1.000
_cell.length_c   1.000
_cell.angle_alpha   90.00
_cell.angle_beta   90.00
_cell.angle_gamma   90.00
#
_symmetry.space_group_name_H-M   'P 1'
#
loop_
_entity.id
_entity.type
_entity.pdbx_description
1 polymer ?
#
loop_
_entity_poly.entity_id
_entity_poly.type
_entity_poly.pdbx_seq_one_letter_code
_entity_poly.pdbx_strand_id
1 'polypeptide(L)'
;MQDTSFELGSFEEPLSSSQLGPFDDLHNDHLPTPITTETNFCTPSNFSSSCNFVNLQLTAHRYPVPLVFKSTEEGDACKVVNCLHQLLEDKKTDQQKHDEMYETVTMLQRERDALLSRLDERAKEMDGLRRENSQLGFKVESLNKTLKSEANQTRNIKEELSKAKNNMLYMKAQYAHEIRRFEQEHTRTRDRLYKLMNESHKTNIASLTMNDPLPTMVARISDDDRLTEDRALYTGLLNKSSDREKEARSESEEFRRSLVTMYTAVRGLLDRQVRNYEESFRHGPEACISSKKWSRNLEQETARFRLPLDFGGAEAIKEIDDLLVRLQEEWDRQITDRKVYTEEEMEEKDQIIERLEENIEELIDSLEECRKEYEEKTHIYTKFAEGNFFDTILPHASNDFSDSEDSVIDIEERTAPKLNSLRNQIRREQQQVTEAALKLGDERKQLAAERWAFRDMKRELEMQKILSDIPDSPEQDKAEESTQHQSPSRPPAIRRISTLAHREQERASKRQKSWLGQPPSVRF
;
A
#
# COMPACT_ATOMS: atom_id res chain seq x y z
N MET A 1 -0.38 26.91 26.17
CA MET A 1 -1.73 27.13 26.71
C MET A 1 -2.72 27.11 25.56
N GLN A 2 -3.21 25.91 25.28
CA GLN A 2 -4.48 25.51 24.67
C GLN A 2 -4.25 24.04 24.33
N ASP A 3 -4.50 23.22 25.35
CA ASP A 3 -4.45 21.76 25.28
C ASP A 3 -5.70 21.30 24.54
N THR A 4 -5.51 20.72 23.35
CA THR A 4 -6.54 19.93 22.67
C THR A 4 -6.11 18.47 22.73
N SER A 5 -6.40 17.86 23.88
CA SER A 5 -6.43 16.43 24.09
C SER A 5 -7.52 15.81 23.19
N PHE A 6 -7.09 15.04 22.19
CA PHE A 6 -7.96 14.19 21.40
C PHE A 6 -8.11 12.86 22.16
N GLU A 7 -9.24 12.69 22.82
CA GLU A 7 -9.64 11.42 23.44
C GLU A 7 -9.97 10.41 22.33
N LEU A 8 -9.13 9.38 22.20
CA LEU A 8 -9.46 8.17 21.47
C LEU A 8 -10.40 7.35 22.35
N GLY A 9 -11.67 7.30 21.95
CA GLY A 9 -12.69 6.50 22.59
C GLY A 9 -12.28 5.04 22.71
N SER A 10 -12.18 4.59 23.95
CA SER A 10 -12.17 3.20 24.39
C SER A 10 -13.42 2.47 23.90
N PHE A 11 -13.24 1.34 23.21
CA PHE A 11 -14.29 0.34 23.06
C PHE A 11 -13.70 -1.02 23.47
N GLU A 12 -13.91 -1.38 24.73
CA GLU A 12 -13.86 -2.76 25.21
C GLU A 12 -15.29 -3.35 25.14
N GLU A 13 -15.39 -4.45 24.39
CA GLU A 13 -16.07 -5.74 24.68
C GLU A 13 -17.56 -5.81 25.14
N PRO A 14 -18.21 -7.00 25.15
CA PRO A 14 -18.25 -8.09 24.16
C PRO A 14 -19.71 -8.58 23.88
N LEU A 15 -19.86 -9.65 23.09
CA LEU A 15 -21.05 -10.52 22.92
C LEU A 15 -22.18 -10.04 21.99
N SER A 16 -22.30 -10.68 20.81
CA SER A 16 -23.55 -11.38 20.44
C SER A 16 -23.27 -12.55 19.47
N SER A 17 -23.20 -13.73 20.05
CA SER A 17 -23.45 -15.00 19.38
C SER A 17 -24.96 -15.16 19.23
N SER A 18 -25.53 -14.86 18.06
CA SER A 18 -26.93 -15.19 17.77
C SER A 18 -27.22 -15.11 16.27
N GLN A 19 -26.96 -16.19 15.55
CA GLN A 19 -27.76 -16.61 14.39
C GLN A 19 -27.54 -18.11 14.13
N LEU A 20 -27.81 -18.91 15.16
CA LEU A 20 -28.26 -20.28 15.02
C LEU A 20 -29.79 -20.22 14.96
N GLY A 21 -30.37 -20.92 13.98
CA GLY A 21 -31.81 -20.93 13.72
C GLY A 21 -32.63 -21.49 14.88
N PRO A 22 -33.94 -21.21 14.93
CA PRO A 22 -34.83 -21.85 15.88
C PRO A 22 -35.12 -23.27 15.38
N PHE A 23 -34.49 -24.25 16.03
CA PHE A 23 -34.95 -25.62 16.14
C PHE A 23 -35.66 -25.72 17.49
N ASP A 24 -36.99 -25.74 17.47
CA ASP A 24 -37.86 -26.35 18.48
C ASP A 24 -39.29 -26.31 17.93
N ASP A 25 -39.82 -27.47 17.54
CA ASP A 25 -40.97 -28.06 18.21
C ASP A 25 -41.34 -29.40 17.57
N LEU A 26 -40.99 -30.46 18.30
CA LEU A 26 -41.64 -31.75 18.29
C LEU A 26 -43.10 -31.55 18.70
N HIS A 27 -44.03 -31.77 17.77
CA HIS A 27 -45.34 -32.44 17.94
C HIS A 27 -46.32 -31.94 16.88
N ASN A 28 -46.50 -32.72 15.82
CA ASN A 28 -47.85 -33.05 15.39
C ASN A 28 -47.81 -34.35 14.58
N ASP A 29 -48.04 -35.46 15.29
CA ASP A 29 -48.41 -36.75 14.71
C ASP A 29 -49.76 -36.59 14.00
N HIS A 30 -49.73 -36.20 12.72
CA HIS A 30 -50.79 -36.56 11.79
C HIS A 30 -50.42 -37.87 11.11
N LEU A 31 -50.76 -38.95 11.82
CA LEU A 31 -50.99 -40.27 11.25
C LEU A 31 -51.68 -40.14 9.88
N PRO A 32 -51.05 -40.60 8.78
CA PRO A 32 -51.82 -41.04 7.64
C PRO A 32 -52.52 -42.32 8.09
N THR A 33 -53.83 -42.27 8.21
CA THR A 33 -54.69 -43.46 8.27
C THR A 33 -54.22 -44.47 7.22
N PRO A 34 -53.84 -45.70 7.59
CA PRO A 34 -53.62 -46.74 6.61
C PRO A 34 -55.00 -47.10 6.06
N ILE A 35 -55.25 -46.71 4.81
CA ILE A 35 -56.28 -47.37 4.03
C ILE A 35 -55.74 -48.77 3.77
N THR A 36 -56.07 -49.69 4.66
CA THR A 36 -55.94 -51.12 4.50
C THR A 36 -56.79 -51.55 3.30
N THR A 37 -56.18 -51.56 2.12
CA THR A 37 -56.50 -52.56 1.12
C THR A 37 -55.48 -53.67 1.30
N GLU A 38 -55.87 -54.74 2.00
CA GLU A 38 -55.07 -55.93 2.21
C GLU A 38 -54.73 -56.61 0.87
N THR A 39 -53.62 -56.20 0.26
CA THR A 39 -52.90 -57.06 -0.68
C THR A 39 -52.00 -57.98 0.14
N ASN A 40 -52.61 -58.99 0.75
CA ASN A 40 -51.88 -60.01 1.51
C ASN A 40 -50.84 -60.68 0.59
N PHE A 41 -49.55 -60.43 0.85
CA PHE A 41 -48.41 -60.94 0.08
C PHE A 41 -48.43 -62.47 -0.06
N CYS A 42 -48.97 -63.15 0.94
CA CYS A 42 -49.18 -64.58 1.01
C CYS A 42 -50.68 -64.88 1.01
N THR A 43 -51.14 -65.57 -0.04
CA THR A 43 -52.48 -66.17 -0.18
C THR A 43 -52.32 -67.69 -0.23
N PRO A 44 -53.34 -68.48 0.15
CA PRO A 44 -53.22 -69.95 0.19
C PRO A 44 -52.83 -70.57 -1.17
N SER A 45 -53.05 -69.88 -2.29
CA SER A 45 -52.61 -70.31 -3.62
C SER A 45 -51.15 -69.99 -3.95
N ASN A 46 -50.50 -69.04 -3.27
CA ASN A 46 -49.10 -68.62 -3.52
C ASN A 46 -48.12 -68.97 -2.38
N PHE A 47 -48.60 -69.66 -1.33
CA PHE A 47 -47.87 -69.91 -0.09
C PHE A 47 -46.45 -70.45 -0.28
N SER A 48 -46.27 -71.42 -1.20
CA SER A 48 -44.94 -72.02 -1.48
C SER A 48 -43.95 -71.00 -2.07
N SER A 49 -44.41 -70.13 -2.98
CA SER A 49 -43.59 -69.10 -3.61
C SER A 49 -43.24 -67.98 -2.64
N SER A 50 -44.21 -67.51 -1.85
CA SER A 50 -44.00 -66.47 -0.83
C SER A 50 -43.12 -66.97 0.33
N CYS A 51 -43.25 -68.23 0.72
CA CYS A 51 -42.39 -68.87 1.72
C CYS A 51 -40.94 -69.02 1.22
N ASN A 52 -40.74 -69.43 -0.05
CA ASN A 52 -39.41 -69.49 -0.66
C ASN A 52 -38.77 -68.10 -0.78
N PHE A 53 -39.55 -67.07 -1.10
CA PHE A 53 -39.06 -65.69 -1.15
C PHE A 53 -38.61 -65.18 0.23
N VAL A 54 -39.42 -65.40 1.27
CA VAL A 54 -39.04 -65.04 2.65
C VAL A 54 -37.83 -65.84 3.12
N ASN A 55 -37.74 -67.14 2.82
CA ASN A 55 -36.56 -67.95 3.11
C ASN A 55 -35.30 -67.43 2.39
N LEU A 56 -35.41 -66.94 1.15
CA LEU A 56 -34.30 -66.33 0.42
C LEU A 56 -33.87 -64.99 1.06
N GLN A 57 -34.83 -64.15 1.45
CA GLN A 57 -34.54 -62.90 2.17
C GLN A 57 -33.91 -63.15 3.56
N LEU A 58 -34.43 -64.12 4.31
CA LEU A 58 -33.87 -64.53 5.60
C LEU A 58 -32.44 -65.07 5.42
N THR A 59 -32.19 -65.86 4.38
CA THR A 59 -30.83 -66.34 4.04
C THR A 59 -29.89 -65.18 3.73
N ALA A 60 -30.35 -64.18 2.95
CA ALA A 60 -29.58 -62.98 2.63
C ALA A 60 -29.22 -62.16 3.89
N HIS A 61 -30.14 -62.09 4.86
CA HIS A 61 -29.92 -61.45 6.16
C HIS A 61 -29.26 -62.36 7.21
N ARG A 62 -28.82 -63.57 6.82
CA ARG A 62 -28.14 -64.57 7.66
C ARG A 62 -28.98 -65.10 8.84
N TYR A 63 -30.30 -65.17 8.66
CA TYR A 63 -31.20 -65.85 9.59
C TYR A 63 -31.29 -67.35 9.27
N PRO A 64 -31.65 -68.19 10.27
CA PRO A 64 -31.81 -69.63 10.08
C PRO A 64 -33.05 -69.98 9.23
N VAL A 65 -32.84 -70.84 8.22
CA VAL A 65 -33.79 -71.27 7.18
C VAL A 65 -33.60 -72.79 6.98
N PRO A 66 -34.62 -73.61 6.62
CA PRO A 66 -36.00 -73.28 6.22
C PRO A 66 -36.98 -73.12 7.38
N LEU A 67 -37.95 -72.22 7.20
CA LEU A 67 -39.09 -72.08 8.11
C LEU A 67 -39.95 -73.35 8.08
N VAL A 68 -40.08 -74.03 9.22
CA VAL A 68 -40.92 -75.22 9.38
C VAL A 68 -42.22 -74.81 10.09
N PHE A 69 -43.32 -74.72 9.34
CA PHE A 69 -44.64 -74.44 9.91
C PHE A 69 -45.29 -75.74 10.39
N LYS A 70 -45.63 -75.83 11.68
CA LYS A 70 -46.34 -76.99 12.28
C LYS A 70 -47.85 -76.73 12.45
N SER A 71 -48.41 -75.79 11.69
CA SER A 71 -49.83 -75.40 11.79
C SER A 71 -50.73 -76.35 11.00
N THR A 72 -51.90 -76.68 11.55
CA THR A 72 -52.95 -77.50 10.93
C THR A 72 -53.78 -76.70 9.91
N GLU A 73 -53.66 -75.37 9.89
CA GLU A 73 -54.35 -74.47 8.95
C GLU A 73 -53.33 -73.65 8.13
N GLU A 74 -53.40 -73.76 6.79
CA GLU A 74 -52.53 -73.05 5.83
C GLU A 74 -52.72 -71.51 5.89
N GLY A 75 -53.88 -71.04 6.35
CA GLY A 75 -54.18 -69.62 6.51
C GLY A 75 -53.36 -68.94 7.61
N ASP A 76 -53.07 -69.63 8.71
CA ASP A 76 -52.25 -69.08 9.80
C ASP A 76 -50.77 -69.07 9.45
N ALA A 77 -50.30 -70.06 8.68
CA ALA A 77 -48.96 -70.03 8.10
C ALA A 77 -48.79 -68.87 7.11
N CYS A 78 -49.80 -68.55 6.30
CA CYS A 78 -49.79 -67.38 5.40
C CYS A 78 -49.69 -66.05 6.18
N LYS A 79 -50.42 -65.89 7.30
CA LYS A 79 -50.33 -64.69 8.16
C LYS A 79 -48.94 -64.52 8.76
N VAL A 80 -48.32 -65.62 9.23
CA VAL A 80 -46.95 -65.57 9.77
C VAL A 80 -45.94 -65.18 8.69
N VAL A 81 -46.07 -65.70 7.46
CA VAL A 81 -45.23 -65.30 6.32
C VAL A 81 -45.42 -63.82 5.98
N ASN A 82 -46.66 -63.30 6.02
CA ASN A 82 -46.94 -61.87 5.81
C ASN A 82 -46.32 -60.99 6.91
N CYS A 83 -46.45 -61.38 8.19
CA CYS A 83 -45.79 -60.67 9.28
C CYS A 83 -44.26 -60.70 9.16
N LEU A 84 -43.67 -61.85 8.77
CA LEU A 84 -42.22 -61.96 8.57
C LEU A 84 -41.75 -61.11 7.39
N HIS A 85 -42.51 -61.08 6.29
CA HIS A 85 -42.21 -60.24 5.15
C HIS A 85 -42.27 -58.76 5.52
N GLN A 86 -43.32 -58.34 6.24
CA GLN A 86 -43.46 -56.96 6.70
C GLN A 86 -42.35 -56.55 7.68
N LEU A 87 -41.97 -57.42 8.63
CA LEU A 87 -40.83 -57.16 9.52
C LEU A 87 -39.50 -57.05 8.78
N LEU A 88 -39.32 -57.80 7.68
CA LEU A 88 -38.14 -57.70 6.83
C LEU A 88 -38.14 -56.41 6.01
N GLU A 89 -39.29 -55.98 5.51
CA GLU A 89 -39.45 -54.68 4.86
C GLU A 89 -39.20 -53.53 5.84
N ASP A 90 -39.79 -53.57 7.04
CA ASP A 90 -39.57 -52.59 8.10
C ASP A 90 -38.08 -52.51 8.44
N LYS A 91 -37.42 -53.66 8.67
CA LYS A 91 -35.97 -53.71 8.91
C LYS A 91 -35.16 -53.12 7.76
N LYS A 92 -35.55 -53.37 6.50
CA LYS A 92 -34.88 -52.79 5.33
C LYS A 92 -35.04 -51.28 5.30
N THR A 93 -36.24 -50.76 5.57
CA THR A 93 -36.48 -49.31 5.63
C THR A 93 -35.74 -48.66 6.80
N ASP A 94 -35.65 -49.32 7.95
CA ASP A 94 -34.90 -48.82 9.10
C ASP A 94 -33.40 -48.83 8.85
N GLN A 95 -32.88 -49.84 8.15
CA GLN A 95 -31.48 -49.84 7.72
C GLN A 95 -31.20 -48.69 6.75
N GLN A 96 -32.08 -48.44 5.78
CA GLN A 96 -31.94 -47.31 4.85
C GLN A 96 -31.93 -45.96 5.58
N LYS A 97 -32.87 -45.73 6.51
CA LYS A 97 -32.89 -44.53 7.34
C LYS A 97 -31.62 -44.40 8.18
N HIS A 98 -31.14 -45.51 8.75
CA HIS A 98 -29.91 -45.52 9.52
C HIS A 98 -28.69 -45.15 8.66
N ASP A 99 -28.62 -45.68 7.43
CA ASP A 99 -27.54 -45.38 6.49
C ASP A 99 -27.58 -43.90 6.05
N GLU A 100 -28.77 -43.36 5.75
CA GLU A 100 -28.96 -41.92 5.45
C GLU A 100 -28.56 -41.03 6.64
N MET A 101 -28.95 -41.40 7.86
CA MET A 101 -28.56 -40.68 9.08
C MET A 101 -27.05 -40.76 9.31
N TYR A 102 -26.42 -41.90 9.03
CA TYR A 102 -24.97 -42.04 9.14
C TYR A 102 -24.25 -41.16 8.12
N GLU A 103 -24.71 -41.14 6.87
CA GLU A 103 -24.16 -40.27 5.82
C GLU A 103 -24.26 -38.80 6.19
N THR A 104 -25.42 -38.34 6.66
CA THR A 104 -25.62 -36.95 7.10
C THR A 104 -24.71 -36.58 8.28
N VAL A 105 -24.57 -37.46 9.27
CA VAL A 105 -23.65 -37.25 10.39
C VAL A 105 -22.21 -37.14 9.91
N THR A 106 -21.76 -38.02 9.02
CA THR A 106 -20.38 -37.93 8.49
C THR A 106 -20.16 -36.68 7.65
N MET A 107 -21.16 -36.23 6.87
CA MET A 107 -21.10 -34.97 6.13
C MET A 107 -20.98 -33.78 7.09
N LEU A 108 -21.86 -33.69 8.09
CA LEU A 108 -21.83 -32.61 9.08
C LEU A 108 -20.51 -32.58 9.87
N GLN A 109 -19.92 -33.74 10.16
CA GLN A 109 -18.61 -33.81 10.79
C GLN A 109 -17.51 -33.23 9.89
N ARG A 110 -17.51 -33.56 8.59
CA ARG A 110 -16.56 -32.98 7.63
C ARG A 110 -16.75 -31.47 7.47
N GLU A 111 -17.99 -31.00 7.40
CA GLU A 111 -18.31 -29.57 7.31
C GLU A 111 -17.86 -28.82 8.57
N ARG A 112 -18.13 -29.38 9.76
CA ARG A 112 -17.65 -28.84 11.03
C ARG A 112 -16.13 -28.71 11.03
N ASP A 113 -15.41 -29.76 10.64
CA ASP A 113 -13.94 -29.75 10.65
C ASP A 113 -13.37 -28.74 9.65
N ALA A 114 -14.00 -28.60 8.47
CA ALA A 114 -13.65 -27.56 7.50
C ALA A 114 -13.93 -26.15 8.03
N LEU A 115 -15.03 -25.95 8.74
CA LEU A 115 -15.36 -24.66 9.37
C LEU A 115 -14.40 -24.32 10.51
N LEU A 116 -13.99 -25.30 11.32
CA LEU A 116 -13.00 -25.11 12.38
C LEU A 116 -11.64 -24.73 11.80
N SER A 117 -11.18 -25.39 10.73
CA SER A 117 -9.93 -25.03 10.05
C SER A 117 -9.96 -23.59 9.52
N ARG A 118 -11.08 -23.18 8.90
CA ARG A 118 -11.26 -21.80 8.43
C ARG A 118 -11.29 -20.80 9.58
N LEU A 119 -11.90 -21.14 10.71
CA LEU A 119 -11.93 -20.28 11.90
C LEU A 119 -10.50 -20.09 12.44
N ASP A 120 -9.73 -21.16 12.54
CA ASP A 120 -8.33 -21.09 12.98
C ASP A 120 -7.45 -20.25 12.04
N GLU A 121 -7.63 -20.39 10.72
CA GLU A 121 -6.95 -19.54 9.73
C GLU A 121 -7.31 -18.06 9.93
N ARG A 122 -8.60 -17.75 10.05
CA ARG A 122 -9.06 -16.37 10.31
C ARG A 122 -8.57 -15.82 11.64
N ALA A 123 -8.49 -16.64 12.68
CA ALA A 123 -7.93 -16.23 13.97
C ALA A 123 -6.44 -15.86 13.84
N LYS A 124 -5.66 -16.66 13.10
CA LYS A 124 -4.24 -16.37 12.82
C LYS A 124 -4.07 -15.09 12.00
N GLU A 125 -4.89 -14.87 10.98
CA GLU A 125 -4.91 -13.62 10.20
C GLU A 125 -5.20 -12.41 11.09
N MET A 126 -6.23 -12.51 11.95
CA MET A 126 -6.60 -11.44 12.89
C MET A 126 -5.47 -11.12 13.87
N ASP A 127 -4.77 -12.13 14.39
CA ASP A 127 -3.61 -11.93 15.25
C ASP A 127 -2.44 -11.30 14.50
N GLY A 128 -2.24 -11.65 13.21
CA GLY A 128 -1.28 -10.99 12.32
C GLY A 128 -1.57 -9.51 12.19
N LEU A 129 -2.81 -9.16 11.83
CA LEU A 129 -3.26 -7.77 11.68
C LEU A 129 -3.17 -6.98 13.00
N ARG A 130 -3.46 -7.60 14.15
CA ARG A 130 -3.31 -6.97 15.47
C ARG A 130 -1.85 -6.60 15.77
N ARG A 131 -0.90 -7.48 15.44
CA ARG A 131 0.53 -7.22 15.60
C ARG A 131 0.99 -6.09 14.68
N GLU A 132 0.59 -6.13 13.41
CA GLU A 132 0.92 -5.08 12.45
C GLU A 132 0.37 -3.71 12.88
N ASN A 133 -0.90 -3.66 13.31
CA ASN A 133 -1.52 -2.45 13.80
C ASN A 133 -0.78 -1.88 15.03
N SER A 134 -0.33 -2.75 15.94
CA SER A 134 0.50 -2.35 17.08
C SER A 134 1.84 -1.75 16.63
N GLN A 135 2.50 -2.36 15.63
CA GLN A 135 3.75 -1.83 15.06
C GLN A 135 3.55 -0.48 14.38
N LEU A 136 2.47 -0.31 13.60
CA LEU A 136 2.10 0.96 12.98
C LEU A 136 1.82 2.01 14.06
N GLY A 137 1.13 1.64 15.14
CA GLY A 137 0.92 2.49 16.31
C GLY A 137 2.23 3.03 16.89
N PHE A 138 3.23 2.16 17.13
CA PHE A 138 4.54 2.58 17.62
C PHE A 138 5.28 3.50 16.64
N LYS A 139 5.19 3.24 15.33
CA LYS A 139 5.78 4.10 14.30
C LYS A 139 5.14 5.49 14.30
N VAL A 140 3.81 5.56 14.37
CA VAL A 140 3.07 6.82 14.44
C VAL A 140 3.42 7.60 15.71
N GLU A 141 3.55 6.93 16.86
CA GLU A 141 3.94 7.59 18.10
C GLU A 141 5.38 8.15 18.03
N SER A 142 6.30 7.39 17.44
CA SER A 142 7.68 7.82 17.22
C SER A 142 7.75 9.05 16.30
N LEU A 143 7.07 9.01 15.15
CA LEU A 143 7.01 10.15 14.22
C LEU A 143 6.33 11.38 14.84
N ASN A 144 5.33 11.19 15.69
CA ASN A 144 4.74 12.30 16.43
C ASN A 144 5.72 12.93 17.44
N LYS A 145 6.58 12.13 18.08
CA LYS A 145 7.63 12.64 18.99
C LYS A 145 8.68 13.45 18.22
N THR A 146 9.12 12.99 17.05
CA THR A 146 10.07 13.73 16.21
C THR A 146 9.45 15.02 15.69
N LEU A 147 8.21 14.97 15.18
CA LEU A 147 7.47 16.15 14.70
C LEU A 147 7.33 17.21 15.81
N LYS A 148 6.99 16.81 17.04
CA LYS A 148 6.91 17.73 18.19
C LYS A 148 8.28 18.34 18.52
N SER A 149 9.35 17.56 18.44
CA SER A 149 10.71 18.05 18.65
C SER A 149 11.11 19.08 17.60
N GLU A 150 10.86 18.81 16.32
CA GLU A 150 11.14 19.75 15.21
C GLU A 150 10.28 21.02 15.31
N ALA A 151 9.00 20.89 15.68
CA ALA A 151 8.14 22.04 15.93
C ALA A 151 8.71 22.95 17.04
N ASN A 152 9.25 22.37 18.12
CA ASN A 152 9.91 23.13 19.17
C ASN A 152 11.23 23.77 18.70
N GLN A 153 12.03 23.07 17.91
CA GLN A 153 13.25 23.63 17.32
C GLN A 153 12.95 24.81 16.39
N THR A 154 11.97 24.68 15.51
CA THR A 154 11.56 25.78 14.61
C THR A 154 11.04 26.99 15.38
N ARG A 155 10.33 26.76 16.50
CA ARG A 155 9.93 27.83 17.41
C ARG A 155 11.13 28.54 18.03
N ASN A 156 12.11 27.80 18.54
CA ASN A 156 13.33 28.38 19.12
C ASN A 156 14.11 29.20 18.08
N ILE A 157 14.28 28.68 16.86
CA ILE A 157 14.95 29.38 15.76
C ILE A 157 14.20 30.68 15.40
N LYS A 158 12.86 30.67 15.38
CA LYS A 158 12.06 31.89 15.16
C LYS A 158 12.27 32.93 16.27
N GLU A 159 12.36 32.50 17.53
CA GLU A 159 12.63 33.38 18.66
C GLU A 159 14.04 33.98 18.59
N GLU A 160 15.05 33.20 18.23
CA GLU A 160 16.43 33.66 18.02
C GLU A 160 16.53 34.62 16.83
N LEU A 161 15.89 34.31 15.71
CA LEU A 161 15.83 35.18 14.53
C LEU A 161 15.19 36.54 14.87
N SER A 162 14.12 36.52 15.66
CA SER A 162 13.47 37.75 16.15
C SER A 162 14.40 38.57 17.05
N LYS A 163 15.12 37.92 17.97
CA LYS A 163 16.13 38.57 18.82
C LYS A 163 17.27 39.19 17.99
N ALA A 164 17.81 38.44 17.03
CA ALA A 164 18.87 38.92 16.13
C ALA A 164 18.40 40.11 15.29
N LYS A 165 17.18 40.05 14.74
CA LYS A 165 16.57 41.17 14.00
C LYS A 165 16.44 42.42 14.88
N ASN A 166 15.98 42.27 16.13
CA ASN A 166 15.86 43.38 17.06
C ASN A 166 17.23 43.95 17.46
N ASN A 167 18.24 43.10 17.70
CA ASN A 167 19.61 43.51 17.97
C ASN A 167 20.21 44.30 16.79
N MET A 168 20.02 43.83 15.56
CA MET A 168 20.45 44.53 14.34
C MET A 168 19.78 45.91 14.20
N LEU A 169 18.47 46.01 14.47
CA LEU A 169 17.76 47.29 14.45
C LEU A 169 18.30 48.26 15.52
N TYR A 170 18.60 47.75 16.71
CA TYR A 170 19.22 48.51 17.78
C TYR A 170 20.62 49.02 17.38
N MET A 171 21.49 48.15 16.85
CA MET A 171 22.81 48.54 16.36
C MET A 171 22.74 49.59 15.24
N LYS A 172 21.82 49.42 14.29
CA LYS A 172 21.60 50.40 13.22
C LYS A 172 21.19 51.77 13.77
N ALA A 173 20.32 51.80 14.77
CA ALA A 173 19.93 53.04 15.44
C ALA A 173 21.10 53.67 16.21
N GLN A 174 21.92 52.87 16.89
CA GLN A 174 23.12 53.33 17.60
C GLN A 174 24.13 53.94 16.63
N TYR A 175 24.48 53.26 15.53
CA TYR A 175 25.41 53.80 14.55
C TYR A 175 24.88 55.06 13.88
N ALA A 176 23.58 55.14 13.58
CA ALA A 176 22.97 56.35 13.05
C ALA A 176 23.09 57.54 14.03
N HIS A 177 22.99 57.30 15.34
CA HIS A 177 23.22 58.32 16.36
C HIS A 177 24.70 58.73 16.46
N GLU A 178 25.63 57.76 16.46
CA GLU A 178 27.07 58.02 16.48
C GLU A 178 27.51 58.83 15.26
N ILE A 179 27.05 58.49 14.05
CA ILE A 179 27.32 59.23 12.82
C ILE A 179 26.87 60.69 12.95
N ARG A 180 25.62 60.95 13.37
CA ARG A 180 25.11 62.31 13.57
C ARG A 180 25.91 63.08 14.63
N ARG A 181 26.34 62.40 15.70
CA ARG A 181 27.19 63.00 16.73
C ARG A 181 28.55 63.40 16.15
N PHE A 182 29.18 62.53 15.38
CA PHE A 182 30.46 62.83 14.71
C PHE A 182 30.32 63.97 13.69
N GLU A 183 29.25 64.01 12.92
CA GLU A 183 28.95 65.13 12.00
C GLU A 183 28.80 66.46 12.76
N GLN A 184 28.13 66.45 13.91
CA GLN A 184 28.01 67.63 14.79
C GLN A 184 29.36 68.04 15.39
N GLU A 185 30.20 67.09 15.81
CA GLU A 185 31.55 67.39 16.31
C GLU A 185 32.43 67.96 15.20
N HIS A 186 32.37 67.40 13.99
CA HIS A 186 33.10 67.88 12.81
C HIS A 186 32.65 69.28 12.36
N THR A 187 31.35 69.57 12.38
CA THR A 187 30.86 70.93 12.10
C THR A 187 31.34 71.94 13.15
N ARG A 188 31.36 71.57 14.45
CA ARG A 188 31.92 72.42 15.51
C ARG A 188 33.42 72.66 15.36
N THR A 189 34.22 71.64 15.05
CA THR A 189 35.67 71.82 14.84
C THR A 189 35.95 72.68 13.62
N ARG A 190 35.24 72.44 12.52
CA ARG A 190 35.29 73.26 11.32
C ARG A 190 34.94 74.73 11.62
N ASP A 191 33.88 74.99 12.37
CA ASP A 191 33.50 76.35 12.76
C ASP A 191 34.55 77.03 13.66
N ARG A 192 35.21 76.28 14.57
CA ARG A 192 36.34 76.79 15.37
C ARG A 192 37.54 77.16 14.49
N LEU A 193 37.89 76.30 13.53
CA LEU A 193 38.98 76.57 12.58
C LEU A 193 38.67 77.80 11.72
N TYR A 194 37.44 77.93 11.23
CA TYR A 194 37.02 79.13 10.49
C TYR A 194 37.10 80.40 11.35
N LYS A 195 36.73 80.32 12.64
CA LYS A 195 36.89 81.45 13.58
C LYS A 195 38.37 81.81 13.77
N LEU A 196 39.25 80.84 14.05
CA LEU A 196 40.69 81.06 14.20
C LEU A 196 41.32 81.64 12.92
N MET A 197 40.95 81.13 11.76
CA MET A 197 41.41 81.65 10.47
C MET A 197 40.95 83.10 10.28
N ASN A 198 39.67 83.41 10.56
CA ASN A 198 39.15 84.76 10.45
C ASN A 198 39.72 85.72 11.51
N GLU A 199 40.06 85.24 12.71
CA GLU A 199 40.78 86.01 13.74
C GLU A 199 42.22 86.30 13.28
N SER A 200 42.91 85.31 12.72
CA SER A 200 44.27 85.46 12.17
C SER A 200 44.34 86.46 11.02
N HIS A 201 43.28 86.57 10.21
CA HIS A 201 43.20 87.54 9.11
C HIS A 201 42.85 88.96 9.58
N LYS A 202 42.34 89.13 10.82
CA LYS A 202 42.06 90.43 11.42
C LYS A 202 43.22 90.96 12.28
N THR A 203 44.08 90.07 12.78
CA THR A 203 45.31 90.45 13.48
C THR A 203 46.45 90.64 12.48
N ASN A 204 46.63 91.89 12.04
CA ASN A 204 47.87 92.29 11.40
C ASN A 204 48.97 92.38 12.48
N ILE A 205 50.15 91.84 12.18
CA ILE A 205 51.45 92.00 12.86
C ILE A 205 51.86 90.91 13.89
N ALA A 206 53.13 90.51 13.70
CA ALA A 206 54.06 89.81 14.58
C ALA A 206 54.05 88.28 14.56
N SER A 207 55.00 87.77 13.77
CA SER A 207 55.84 86.61 14.09
C SER A 207 55.77 86.18 15.56
N LEU A 208 55.18 85.02 15.81
CA LEU A 208 55.40 84.26 17.04
C LEU A 208 55.87 82.87 16.63
N THR A 209 57.19 82.74 16.50
CA THR A 209 57.90 81.48 16.58
C THR A 209 57.56 80.81 17.90
N MET A 210 56.71 79.79 17.84
CA MET A 210 56.38 78.94 18.97
C MET A 210 57.49 77.89 19.08
N ASN A 211 58.26 77.97 20.15
CA ASN A 211 59.32 77.03 20.50
C ASN A 211 58.74 75.61 20.60
N ASP A 212 59.12 74.77 19.64
CA ASP A 212 58.90 73.34 19.66
C ASP A 212 59.98 72.70 20.57
N PRO A 213 59.64 72.04 21.69
CA PRO A 213 60.62 71.47 22.60
C PRO A 213 61.00 70.06 22.12
N LEU A 214 61.57 69.94 20.93
CA LEU A 214 62.24 68.73 20.45
C LEU A 214 63.44 69.19 19.59
N PRO A 215 64.69 68.87 19.97
CA PRO A 215 65.86 69.29 19.22
C PRO A 215 65.91 68.53 17.88
N THR A 216 65.22 69.05 16.89
CA THR A 216 65.43 68.70 15.48
C THR A 216 66.72 69.38 15.08
N MET A 217 67.80 68.60 14.98
CA MET A 217 69.04 69.02 14.34
C MET A 217 68.73 69.44 12.90
N VAL A 218 68.50 70.73 12.68
CA VAL A 218 68.66 71.34 11.36
C VAL A 218 70.15 71.57 11.15
N ALA A 219 70.86 70.47 10.89
CA ALA A 219 72.17 70.55 10.29
C ALA A 219 71.95 70.67 8.78
N ARG A 220 72.26 71.85 8.24
CA ARG A 220 72.58 72.03 6.83
C ARG A 220 73.78 71.13 6.54
N ILE A 221 73.53 69.93 6.01
CA ILE A 221 74.56 69.04 5.50
C ILE A 221 74.10 68.67 4.10
N SER A 222 74.88 69.12 3.14
CA SER A 222 74.91 68.68 1.75
C SER A 222 74.65 67.18 1.65
N ASP A 223 73.84 66.74 0.68
CA ASP A 223 73.65 65.36 0.23
C ASP A 223 74.70 64.37 0.77
N ASP A 224 74.46 63.85 1.97
CA ASP A 224 75.26 62.77 2.53
C ASP A 224 74.53 61.49 2.16
N ASP A 225 74.67 61.14 0.88
CA ASP A 225 74.07 59.95 0.24
C ASP A 225 74.25 58.69 1.11
N ARG A 226 75.35 58.65 1.88
CA ARG A 226 75.69 57.62 2.87
C ARG A 226 74.72 57.52 4.05
N LEU A 227 74.23 58.63 4.62
CA LEU A 227 73.29 58.59 5.74
C LEU A 227 71.90 58.13 5.29
N THR A 228 71.50 58.51 4.07
CA THR A 228 70.28 58.00 3.42
C THR A 228 70.42 56.53 3.04
N GLU A 229 71.59 56.09 2.56
CA GLU A 229 71.90 54.69 2.25
C GLU A 229 71.94 53.82 3.52
N ASP A 230 72.58 54.28 4.59
CA ASP A 230 72.60 53.60 5.89
C ASP A 230 71.18 53.50 6.48
N ARG A 231 70.39 54.58 6.41
CA ARG A 231 68.99 54.54 6.86
C ARG A 231 68.14 53.62 6.00
N ALA A 232 68.40 53.53 4.69
CA ALA A 232 67.74 52.58 3.80
C ALA A 232 68.18 51.13 4.09
N LEU A 233 69.44 50.91 4.47
CA LEU A 233 69.97 49.61 4.86
C LEU A 233 69.37 49.13 6.19
N TYR A 234 69.30 49.99 7.21
CA TYR A 234 68.68 49.67 8.50
C TYR A 234 67.18 49.45 8.37
N THR A 235 66.47 50.27 7.58
CA THR A 235 65.05 50.02 7.30
C THR A 235 64.85 48.75 6.48
N GLY A 236 65.73 48.45 5.53
CA GLY A 236 65.74 47.19 4.79
C GLY A 236 66.01 45.97 5.68
N LEU A 237 66.91 46.08 6.67
CA LEU A 237 67.19 45.01 7.63
C LEU A 237 66.02 44.80 8.60
N LEU A 238 65.42 45.88 9.09
CA LEU A 238 64.22 45.84 9.93
C LEU A 238 63.04 45.25 9.15
N ASN A 239 62.85 45.63 7.88
CA ASN A 239 61.82 45.06 7.03
C ASN A 239 62.09 43.57 6.78
N LYS A 240 63.31 43.18 6.43
CA LYS A 240 63.67 41.75 6.29
C LYS A 240 63.47 40.96 7.58
N SER A 241 63.76 41.55 8.74
CA SER A 241 63.50 40.92 10.04
C SER A 241 62.00 40.82 10.31
N SER A 242 61.24 41.88 10.03
CA SER A 242 59.79 41.91 10.20
C SER A 242 59.10 40.92 9.27
N ASP A 243 59.56 40.83 8.02
CA ASP A 243 58.98 39.95 7.01
C ASP A 243 59.32 38.49 7.31
N ARG A 244 60.53 38.18 7.77
CA ARG A 244 60.85 36.83 8.29
C ARG A 244 60.01 36.47 9.50
N GLU A 245 59.75 37.42 10.40
CA GLU A 245 58.92 37.18 11.57
C GLU A 245 57.43 36.97 11.17
N LYS A 246 56.95 37.72 10.18
CA LYS A 246 55.61 37.51 9.59
C LYS A 246 55.51 36.15 8.89
N GLU A 247 56.52 35.78 8.11
CA GLU A 247 56.59 34.50 7.40
C GLU A 247 56.61 33.32 8.39
N ALA A 248 57.43 33.40 9.44
CA ALA A 248 57.45 32.41 10.52
C ALA A 248 56.10 32.32 11.26
N ARG A 249 55.40 33.44 11.46
CA ARG A 249 54.03 33.41 12.01
C ARG A 249 53.03 32.77 11.06
N SER A 250 53.09 33.06 9.76
CA SER A 250 52.19 32.46 8.78
C SER A 250 52.43 30.96 8.62
N GLU A 251 53.69 30.51 8.60
CA GLU A 251 54.05 29.10 8.55
C GLU A 251 53.60 28.37 9.83
N SER A 252 53.78 29.01 10.99
CA SER A 252 53.30 28.46 12.27
C SER A 252 51.77 28.33 12.32
N GLU A 253 51.04 29.31 11.76
CA GLU A 253 49.58 29.22 11.62
C GLU A 253 49.14 28.14 10.63
N GLU A 254 49.85 27.98 9.51
CA GLU A 254 49.59 26.92 8.54
C GLU A 254 49.84 25.53 9.13
N PHE A 255 50.92 25.37 9.90
CA PHE A 255 51.20 24.14 10.64
C PHE A 255 50.10 23.81 11.66
N ARG A 256 49.61 24.79 12.43
CA ARG A 256 48.48 24.59 13.36
C ARG A 256 47.20 24.15 12.62
N ARG A 257 46.90 24.76 11.47
CA ARG A 257 45.75 24.35 10.64
C ARG A 257 45.89 22.93 10.13
N SER A 258 47.10 22.54 9.71
CA SER A 258 47.40 21.16 9.29
C SER A 258 47.19 20.17 10.43
N LEU A 259 47.68 20.46 11.65
CA LEU A 259 47.46 19.62 12.83
C LEU A 259 45.98 19.47 13.20
N VAL A 260 45.20 20.55 13.16
CA VAL A 260 43.75 20.48 13.40
C VAL A 260 43.06 19.63 12.33
N THR A 261 43.49 19.75 11.06
CA THR A 261 42.96 18.94 9.96
C THR A 261 43.30 17.46 10.15
N MET A 262 44.53 17.15 10.58
CA MET A 262 44.96 15.78 10.88
C MET A 262 44.19 15.19 12.06
N TYR A 263 44.08 15.93 13.17
CA TYR A 263 43.32 15.53 14.34
C TYR A 263 41.85 15.23 14.00
N THR A 264 41.19 16.13 13.28
CA THR A 264 39.79 15.97 12.87
C THR A 264 39.60 14.80 11.90
N ALA A 265 40.54 14.60 10.98
CA ALA A 265 40.52 13.46 10.05
C ALA A 265 40.72 12.11 10.76
N VAL A 266 41.74 11.99 11.62
CA VAL A 266 42.04 10.75 12.37
C VAL A 266 40.90 10.42 13.32
N ARG A 267 40.38 11.41 14.05
CA ARG A 267 39.21 11.23 14.92
C ARG A 267 37.97 10.82 14.14
N GLY A 268 37.71 11.45 12.98
CA GLY A 268 36.60 11.08 12.11
C GLY A 268 36.70 9.66 11.55
N LEU A 269 37.92 9.20 11.24
CA LEU A 269 38.17 7.82 10.81
C LEU A 269 37.94 6.82 11.95
N LEU A 270 38.49 7.07 13.13
CA LEU A 270 38.25 6.27 14.33
C LEU A 270 36.75 6.20 14.67
N ASP A 271 36.05 7.33 14.69
CA ASP A 271 34.62 7.39 14.96
C ASP A 271 33.80 6.60 13.94
N ARG A 272 34.22 6.59 12.67
CA ARG A 272 33.57 5.82 11.61
C ARG A 272 33.84 4.34 11.77
N GLN A 273 35.06 3.95 12.12
CA GLN A 273 35.44 2.55 12.28
C GLN A 273 34.82 1.90 13.50
N VAL A 274 34.81 2.60 14.64
CA VAL A 274 34.15 2.14 15.87
C VAL A 274 32.65 1.94 15.61
N ARG A 275 32.00 2.88 14.90
CA ARG A 275 30.59 2.75 14.51
C ARG A 275 30.33 1.55 13.58
N ASN A 276 31.14 1.36 12.55
CA ASN A 276 30.99 0.24 11.61
C ASN A 276 31.14 -1.13 12.29
N TYR A 277 32.02 -1.24 13.30
CA TYR A 277 32.20 -2.48 14.06
C TYR A 277 31.06 -2.72 15.06
N GLU A 278 30.56 -1.67 15.72
CA GLU A 278 29.39 -1.76 16.61
C GLU A 278 28.12 -2.17 15.85
N GLU A 279 27.89 -1.63 14.65
CA GLU A 279 26.76 -2.00 13.78
C GLU A 279 26.84 -3.45 13.27
N SER A 280 28.05 -3.98 13.04
CA SER A 280 28.24 -5.35 12.51
C SER A 280 28.13 -6.45 13.58
N PHE A 281 28.25 -6.11 14.87
CA PHE A 281 28.33 -7.11 15.96
C PHE A 281 27.29 -6.92 17.08
N ARG A 282 26.61 -5.76 17.19
CA ARG A 282 25.61 -5.52 18.25
C ARG A 282 24.37 -4.78 17.74
N HIS A 283 23.35 -5.52 17.33
CA HIS A 283 21.98 -5.01 17.33
C HIS A 283 21.44 -4.98 18.77
N GLY A 284 21.81 -3.94 19.55
CA GLY A 284 21.32 -3.78 20.92
C GLY A 284 21.34 -2.32 21.41
N PRO A 285 20.39 -1.90 22.25
CA PRO A 285 20.18 -0.50 22.66
C PRO A 285 21.33 0.12 23.49
N GLU A 286 22.33 -0.68 23.90
CA GLU A 286 23.48 -0.21 24.68
C GLU A 286 24.63 0.36 23.83
N ALA A 287 24.71 0.02 22.53
CA ALA A 287 25.76 0.55 21.63
C ALA A 287 25.67 2.08 21.46
N CYS A 288 24.46 2.64 21.56
CA CYS A 288 24.21 4.07 21.39
C CYS A 288 24.77 4.94 22.54
N ILE A 289 25.16 4.34 23.67
CA ILE A 289 25.66 5.06 24.85
C ILE A 289 27.18 5.32 24.75
N SER A 290 27.94 4.40 24.14
CA SER A 290 29.39 4.53 23.96
C SER A 290 29.74 5.63 22.94
N SER A 291 29.07 5.61 21.78
CA SER A 291 29.24 6.60 20.70
C SER A 291 28.92 8.05 21.15
N LYS A 292 27.97 8.23 22.07
CA LYS A 292 27.60 9.56 22.61
C LYS A 292 28.67 10.22 23.50
N LYS A 293 29.65 9.46 24.00
CA LYS A 293 30.71 9.99 24.88
C LYS A 293 31.82 10.71 24.10
N TRP A 294 31.99 10.39 22.82
CA TRP A 294 33.05 10.92 21.94
C TRP A 294 32.63 12.19 21.18
N SER A 295 31.33 12.49 21.10
CA SER A 295 30.80 13.60 20.30
C SER A 295 30.72 14.95 21.07
N ARG A 296 31.11 14.98 22.35
CA ARG A 296 31.05 16.21 23.16
C ARG A 296 32.36 17.00 23.05
N ASN A 297 32.30 18.10 22.28
CA ASN A 297 33.19 19.26 22.27
C ASN A 297 34.45 19.25 21.37
N LEU A 298 34.26 18.95 20.08
CA LEU A 298 35.28 19.18 19.03
C LEU A 298 35.84 20.61 19.01
N GLU A 299 35.00 21.62 19.29
CA GLU A 299 35.41 23.03 19.30
C GLU A 299 36.30 23.38 20.51
N GLN A 300 36.11 22.70 21.64
CA GLN A 300 36.93 22.89 22.84
C GLN A 300 38.26 22.13 22.76
N GLU A 301 38.27 20.98 22.08
CA GLU A 301 39.47 20.18 21.82
C GLU A 301 40.34 20.84 20.75
N THR A 302 39.73 21.33 19.66
CA THR A 302 40.47 22.05 18.61
C THR A 302 41.03 23.41 19.06
N ALA A 303 40.47 24.01 20.11
CA ALA A 303 41.01 25.24 20.71
C ALA A 303 42.41 25.06 21.31
N ARG A 304 42.79 23.85 21.73
CA ARG A 304 44.11 23.56 22.32
C ARG A 304 45.25 23.68 21.31
N PHE A 305 44.97 23.42 20.03
CA PHE A 305 45.93 23.58 18.93
C PHE A 305 46.26 25.03 18.61
N ARG A 306 45.49 25.99 19.15
CA ARG A 306 45.75 27.44 19.01
C ARG A 306 46.69 27.98 20.09
N LEU A 307 47.03 27.18 21.10
CA LEU A 307 47.96 27.59 22.15
C LEU A 307 49.42 27.51 21.67
N PRO A 308 50.32 28.36 22.21
CA PRO A 308 51.76 28.18 22.01
C PRO A 308 52.22 26.77 22.42
N LEU A 309 53.28 26.27 21.78
CA LEU A 309 53.81 24.93 22.01
C LEU A 309 54.09 24.64 23.50
N ASP A 310 54.62 25.63 24.20
CA ASP A 310 55.00 25.54 25.62
C ASP A 310 53.80 25.49 26.59
N PHE A 311 52.60 25.88 26.14
CA PHE A 311 51.41 26.04 26.98
C PHE A 311 50.23 25.15 26.57
N GLY A 312 50.44 24.17 25.69
CA GLY A 312 49.41 23.20 25.31
C GLY A 312 49.57 22.57 23.93
N GLY A 313 50.36 23.19 23.04
CA GLY A 313 50.60 22.63 21.70
C GLY A 313 51.32 21.27 21.73
N ALA A 314 52.24 21.06 22.68
CA ALA A 314 52.93 19.77 22.85
C ALA A 314 51.99 18.64 23.31
N GLU A 315 51.00 18.95 24.14
CA GLU A 315 50.00 17.99 24.61
C GLU A 315 49.01 17.62 23.48
N ALA A 316 48.64 18.61 22.66
CA ALA A 316 47.79 18.40 21.50
C ALA A 316 48.46 17.52 20.42
N ILE A 317 49.78 17.62 20.25
CA ILE A 317 50.55 16.74 19.36
C ILE A 317 50.58 15.31 19.89
N LYS A 318 50.79 15.11 21.20
CA LYS A 318 50.71 13.78 21.83
C LYS A 318 49.32 13.16 21.68
N GLU A 319 48.27 13.96 21.76
CA GLU A 319 46.90 13.47 21.55
C GLU A 319 46.67 12.97 20.12
N ILE A 320 47.24 13.65 19.11
CA ILE A 320 47.23 13.14 17.73
C ILE A 320 47.98 11.80 17.63
N ASP A 321 49.15 11.70 18.25
CA ASP A 321 49.95 10.48 18.26
C ASP A 321 49.20 9.31 18.93
N ASP A 322 48.58 9.56 20.09
CA ASP A 322 47.74 8.58 20.78
C ASP A 322 46.54 8.13 19.94
N LEU A 323 45.92 9.04 19.18
CA LEU A 323 44.83 8.70 18.27
C LEU A 323 45.32 7.89 17.07
N LEU A 324 46.50 8.20 16.53
CA LEU A 324 47.10 7.43 15.43
C LEU A 324 47.48 6.00 15.86
N VAL A 325 48.04 5.84 17.07
CA VAL A 325 48.34 4.51 17.63
C VAL A 325 47.07 3.70 17.81
N ARG A 326 46.00 4.30 18.35
CA ARG A 326 44.69 3.61 18.46
C ARG A 326 44.08 3.28 17.11
N LEU A 327 44.22 4.16 16.11
CA LEU A 327 43.75 3.90 14.75
C LEU A 327 44.49 2.69 14.14
N GLN A 328 45.80 2.60 14.38
CA GLN A 328 46.60 1.48 13.95
C GLN A 328 46.17 0.17 14.63
N GLU A 329 45.93 0.19 15.95
CA GLU A 329 45.43 -0.97 16.69
C GLU A 329 44.07 -1.46 16.17
N GLU A 330 43.15 -0.53 15.90
CA GLU A 330 41.83 -0.87 15.32
C GLU A 330 41.94 -1.36 13.87
N TRP A 331 42.88 -0.86 13.08
CA TRP A 331 43.17 -1.40 11.75
C TRP A 331 43.73 -2.82 11.81
N ASP A 332 44.70 -3.08 12.67
CA ASP A 332 45.26 -4.42 12.84
C ASP A 332 44.18 -5.39 13.33
N ARG A 333 43.33 -4.96 14.26
CA ARG A 333 42.17 -5.72 14.72
C ARG A 333 41.16 -5.99 13.60
N GLN A 334 40.88 -5.02 12.73
CA GLN A 334 40.00 -5.22 11.58
C GLN A 334 40.58 -6.18 10.55
N ILE A 335 41.90 -6.20 10.38
CA ILE A 335 42.57 -7.15 9.49
C ILE A 335 42.46 -8.57 10.05
N THR A 336 42.62 -8.74 11.38
CA THR A 336 42.49 -10.05 12.03
C THR A 336 41.05 -10.54 12.17
N ASP A 337 40.10 -9.64 12.46
CA ASP A 337 38.67 -9.95 12.62
C ASP A 337 37.90 -9.90 11.30
N ARG A 338 38.59 -9.70 10.17
CA ARG A 338 37.95 -9.69 8.84
C ARG A 338 37.32 -11.07 8.65
N LYS A 339 35.98 -11.12 8.70
CA LYS A 339 35.21 -12.32 8.40
C LYS A 339 35.62 -12.78 7.00
N VAL A 340 36.45 -13.81 6.96
CA VAL A 340 36.62 -14.62 5.77
C VAL A 340 35.30 -15.39 5.71
N TYR A 341 34.37 -14.91 4.89
CA TYR A 341 33.15 -15.65 4.60
C TYR A 341 33.58 -17.05 4.18
N THR A 342 33.05 -18.06 4.85
CA THR A 342 33.18 -19.42 4.35
C THR A 342 32.47 -19.50 3.00
N GLU A 343 32.88 -20.43 2.15
CA GLU A 343 32.27 -20.61 0.82
C GLU A 343 30.75 -20.84 0.94
N GLU A 344 30.31 -21.53 2.00
CA GLU A 344 28.91 -21.72 2.38
C GLU A 344 28.19 -20.41 2.76
N GLU A 345 28.83 -19.50 3.48
CA GLU A 345 28.23 -18.20 3.83
C GLU A 345 28.10 -17.27 2.62
N MET A 346 29.01 -17.37 1.63
CA MET A 346 28.86 -16.64 0.36
C MET A 346 27.69 -17.18 -0.45
N GLU A 347 27.55 -18.50 -0.55
CA GLU A 347 26.42 -19.12 -1.26
C GLU A 347 25.07 -18.73 -0.64
N GLU A 348 24.96 -18.68 0.69
CA GLU A 348 23.76 -18.20 1.37
C GLU A 348 23.46 -16.72 1.07
N LYS A 349 24.49 -15.89 0.97
CA LYS A 349 24.33 -14.47 0.62
C LYS A 349 23.93 -14.30 -0.83
N ASP A 350 24.49 -15.10 -1.74
CA ASP A 350 24.14 -15.08 -3.15
C ASP A 350 22.68 -15.53 -3.36
N GLN A 351 22.20 -16.55 -2.63
CA GLN A 351 20.78 -16.94 -2.63
C GLN A 351 19.86 -15.87 -2.02
N ILE A 352 20.35 -15.04 -1.10
CA ILE A 352 19.60 -13.89 -0.59
C ILE A 352 19.56 -12.77 -1.63
N ILE A 353 20.67 -12.54 -2.33
CA ILE A 353 20.75 -11.54 -3.40
C ILE A 353 19.79 -11.91 -4.52
N GLU A 354 19.81 -13.16 -4.99
CA GLU A 354 18.91 -13.65 -6.04
C GLU A 354 17.44 -13.44 -5.68
N ARG A 355 17.04 -13.80 -4.45
CA ARG A 355 15.68 -13.53 -3.95
C ARG A 355 15.34 -12.05 -3.87
N LEU A 356 16.30 -11.19 -3.52
CA LEU A 356 16.07 -9.75 -3.46
C LEU A 356 15.95 -9.15 -4.87
N GLU A 357 16.70 -9.67 -5.84
CA GLU A 357 16.59 -9.29 -7.24
C GLU A 357 15.23 -9.67 -7.82
N GLU A 358 14.74 -10.89 -7.57
CA GLU A 358 13.38 -11.32 -7.94
C GLU A 358 12.31 -10.40 -7.34
N ASN A 359 12.42 -10.08 -6.05
CA ASN A 359 11.48 -9.15 -5.40
C ASN A 359 11.54 -7.73 -5.98
N ILE A 360 12.72 -7.27 -6.40
CA ILE A 360 12.88 -5.97 -7.05
C ILE A 360 12.21 -5.99 -8.42
N GLU A 361 12.36 -7.05 -9.20
CA GLU A 361 11.69 -7.21 -10.49
C GLU A 361 10.17 -7.23 -10.34
N GLU A 362 9.62 -7.99 -9.39
CA GLU A 362 8.18 -7.99 -9.09
C GLU A 362 7.68 -6.60 -8.68
N LEU A 363 8.45 -5.86 -7.87
CA LEU A 363 8.10 -4.50 -7.48
C LEU A 363 8.11 -3.55 -8.68
N ILE A 364 9.07 -3.68 -9.59
CA ILE A 364 9.15 -2.88 -10.81
C ILE A 364 7.91 -3.12 -11.68
N ASP A 365 7.55 -4.39 -11.89
CA ASP A 365 6.35 -4.75 -12.67
C ASP A 365 5.07 -4.16 -12.04
N SER A 366 4.93 -4.25 -10.71
CA SER A 366 3.79 -3.68 -9.99
C SER A 366 3.72 -2.15 -10.09
N LEU A 367 4.89 -1.47 -10.11
CA LEU A 367 4.98 -0.03 -10.30
C LEU A 367 4.64 0.37 -11.73
N GLU A 368 5.04 -0.42 -12.73
CA GLU A 368 4.65 -0.20 -14.12
C GLU A 368 3.14 -0.35 -14.33
N GLU A 369 2.51 -1.35 -13.71
CA GLU A 369 1.06 -1.54 -13.75
C GLU A 369 0.33 -0.38 -13.07
N CYS A 370 0.74 -0.01 -11.85
CA CYS A 370 0.19 1.16 -11.14
C CYS A 370 0.37 2.45 -11.95
N ARG A 371 1.51 2.60 -12.62
CA ARG A 371 1.78 3.76 -13.48
C ARG A 371 0.85 3.78 -14.69
N LYS A 372 0.63 2.66 -15.37
CA LYS A 372 -0.32 2.56 -16.49
C LYS A 372 -1.73 2.91 -16.04
N GLU A 373 -2.19 2.37 -14.93
CA GLU A 373 -3.51 2.72 -14.37
C GLU A 373 -3.61 4.22 -14.04
N TYR A 374 -2.55 4.80 -13.48
CA TYR A 374 -2.52 6.22 -13.16
C TYR A 374 -2.52 7.08 -14.42
N GLU A 375 -1.77 6.70 -15.45
CA GLU A 375 -1.77 7.35 -16.76
C GLU A 375 -3.15 7.27 -17.43
N GLU A 376 -3.84 6.13 -17.35
CA GLU A 376 -5.22 5.98 -17.85
C GLU A 376 -6.22 6.85 -17.07
N LYS A 377 -6.16 6.82 -15.73
CA LYS A 377 -7.00 7.65 -14.87
C LYS A 377 -6.76 9.14 -15.11
N THR A 378 -5.50 9.57 -15.20
CA THR A 378 -5.15 10.96 -15.51
C THR A 378 -5.57 11.36 -16.91
N HIS A 379 -5.44 10.48 -17.90
CA HIS A 379 -5.94 10.72 -19.24
C HIS A 379 -7.46 10.93 -19.29
N ILE A 380 -8.22 10.21 -18.43
CA ILE A 380 -9.65 10.43 -18.26
C ILE A 380 -9.92 11.79 -17.60
N TYR A 381 -9.16 12.14 -16.55
CA TYR A 381 -9.31 13.44 -15.88
C TYR A 381 -8.94 14.62 -16.78
N THR A 382 -7.91 14.53 -17.61
CA THR A 382 -7.54 15.58 -18.56
C THR A 382 -8.62 15.74 -19.63
N LYS A 383 -9.13 14.63 -20.19
CA LYS A 383 -10.28 14.67 -21.12
C LYS A 383 -11.53 15.28 -20.49
N PHE A 384 -11.75 15.04 -19.19
CA PHE A 384 -12.83 15.67 -18.44
C PHE A 384 -12.62 17.17 -18.25
N ALA A 385 -11.42 17.60 -17.88
CA ALA A 385 -11.07 19.01 -17.71
C ALA A 385 -11.11 19.80 -19.03
N GLU A 386 -10.75 19.17 -20.15
CA GLU A 386 -10.77 19.74 -21.49
C GLU A 386 -12.18 19.79 -22.12
N GLY A 387 -13.20 19.25 -21.43
CA GLY A 387 -14.59 19.21 -21.93
C GLY A 387 -14.83 18.13 -23.01
N ASN A 388 -13.81 17.38 -23.39
CA ASN A 388 -13.84 16.34 -24.44
C ASN A 388 -14.22 14.94 -23.91
N PHE A 389 -14.73 14.85 -22.68
CA PHE A 389 -15.12 13.57 -22.06
C PHE A 389 -16.24 12.84 -22.83
N PHE A 390 -17.17 13.58 -23.42
CA PHE A 390 -18.26 13.01 -24.22
C PHE A 390 -17.90 12.79 -25.69
N ASP A 391 -16.74 13.27 -26.14
CA ASP A 391 -16.31 13.22 -27.55
C ASP A 391 -15.97 11.79 -28.01
N THR A 392 -15.72 10.89 -27.05
CA THR A 392 -15.52 9.45 -27.31
C THR A 392 -16.84 8.66 -27.35
N ILE A 393 -17.95 9.22 -26.83
CA ILE A 393 -19.27 8.53 -26.74
C ILE A 393 -20.25 9.07 -27.78
N LEU A 394 -20.10 10.33 -28.20
CA LEU A 394 -20.73 10.88 -29.40
C LEU A 394 -19.66 11.62 -30.20
N PRO A 395 -19.48 11.32 -31.50
CA PRO A 395 -18.69 12.20 -32.35
C PRO A 395 -19.41 13.55 -32.38
N HIS A 396 -18.84 14.58 -31.74
CA HIS A 396 -19.45 15.89 -31.79
C HIS A 396 -19.32 16.42 -33.22
N ALA A 397 -20.47 16.77 -33.81
CA ALA A 397 -20.53 17.59 -35.00
C ALA A 397 -19.79 18.90 -34.66
N SER A 398 -18.64 19.12 -35.30
CA SER A 398 -17.88 20.36 -35.20
C SER A 398 -18.79 21.51 -35.59
N ASN A 399 -19.28 22.22 -34.58
CA ASN A 399 -20.10 23.41 -34.71
C ASN A 399 -19.18 24.62 -34.91
N ASP A 400 -18.29 24.55 -35.89
CA ASP A 400 -17.54 25.69 -36.39
C ASP A 400 -18.29 26.25 -37.59
N PHE A 401 -19.40 26.93 -37.29
CA PHE A 401 -19.97 27.93 -38.19
C PHE A 401 -19.00 29.12 -38.25
N SER A 402 -17.92 28.98 -39.02
CA SER A 402 -17.16 30.10 -39.55
C SER A 402 -17.48 30.20 -41.03
N ASP A 403 -18.34 31.18 -41.33
CA ASP A 403 -18.93 31.50 -42.64
C ASP A 403 -17.89 32.07 -43.60
N SER A 404 -17.05 31.20 -44.17
CA SER A 404 -16.18 31.53 -45.29
C SER A 404 -16.35 30.50 -46.41
N GLU A 405 -17.13 30.86 -47.42
CA GLU A 405 -17.52 30.01 -48.57
C GLU A 405 -16.34 29.50 -49.43
N ASP A 406 -15.12 30.01 -49.24
CA ASP A 406 -13.97 29.71 -50.11
C ASP A 406 -13.16 28.46 -49.68
N SER A 407 -13.53 27.78 -48.57
CA SER A 407 -12.80 26.57 -48.09
C SER A 407 -13.54 25.25 -48.31
N VAL A 408 -14.79 25.29 -48.79
CA VAL A 408 -15.69 24.12 -48.79
C VAL A 408 -15.28 23.06 -49.83
N ILE A 409 -14.67 23.47 -50.94
CA ILE A 409 -14.35 22.55 -52.05
C ILE A 409 -13.07 21.74 -51.75
N ASP A 410 -12.08 22.34 -51.08
CA ASP A 410 -10.80 21.69 -50.76
C ASP A 410 -10.90 20.69 -49.58
N ILE A 411 -11.88 20.87 -48.69
CA ILE A 411 -12.11 19.98 -47.55
C ILE A 411 -12.80 18.68 -48.01
N GLU A 412 -13.70 18.76 -49.00
CA GLU A 412 -14.45 17.60 -49.48
C GLU A 412 -13.55 16.59 -50.21
N GLU A 413 -12.59 17.06 -51.02
CA GLU A 413 -11.64 16.20 -51.75
C GLU A 413 -10.61 15.52 -50.81
N ARG A 414 -10.20 16.20 -49.73
CA ARG A 414 -9.25 15.63 -48.74
C ARG A 414 -9.89 14.69 -47.72
N THR A 415 -11.18 14.84 -47.45
CA THR A 415 -11.89 14.03 -46.43
C THR A 415 -12.63 12.82 -47.03
N ALA A 416 -12.98 12.87 -48.32
CA ALA A 416 -13.62 11.77 -49.04
C ALA A 416 -12.91 10.39 -48.92
N PRO A 417 -11.57 10.27 -49.10
CA PRO A 417 -10.91 8.97 -48.98
C PRO A 417 -10.91 8.43 -47.55
N LYS A 418 -10.82 9.32 -46.55
CA LYS A 418 -10.87 8.94 -45.13
C LYS A 418 -12.27 8.44 -44.74
N LEU A 419 -13.32 9.11 -45.21
CA LEU A 419 -14.71 8.69 -45.00
C LEU A 419 -15.03 7.36 -45.69
N ASN A 420 -14.51 7.14 -46.90
CA ASN A 420 -14.67 5.86 -47.58
C ASN A 420 -13.92 4.71 -46.90
N SER A 421 -12.72 4.96 -46.37
CA SER A 421 -11.98 3.99 -45.56
C SER A 421 -12.77 3.62 -44.30
N LEU A 422 -13.30 4.62 -43.57
CA LEU A 422 -14.10 4.41 -42.37
C LEU A 422 -15.38 3.62 -42.66
N ARG A 423 -16.09 3.95 -43.74
CA ARG A 423 -17.28 3.20 -44.19
C ARG A 423 -16.96 1.76 -44.54
N ASN A 424 -15.82 1.51 -45.18
CA ASN A 424 -15.40 0.15 -45.51
C ASN A 424 -14.93 -0.63 -44.28
N GLN A 425 -14.38 0.03 -43.25
CA GLN A 425 -14.06 -0.58 -41.97
C GLN A 425 -15.34 -0.96 -41.21
N ILE A 426 -16.30 -0.04 -41.09
CA ILE A 426 -17.58 -0.30 -40.44
C ILE A 426 -18.32 -1.45 -41.12
N ARG A 427 -18.30 -1.53 -42.46
CA ARG A 427 -18.90 -2.67 -43.18
C ARG A 427 -18.23 -4.00 -42.85
N ARG A 428 -16.90 -4.02 -42.73
CA ARG A 428 -16.14 -5.24 -42.35
C ARG A 428 -16.46 -5.66 -40.93
N GLU A 429 -16.50 -4.70 -39.99
CA GLU A 429 -16.87 -4.96 -38.61
C GLU A 429 -18.32 -5.45 -38.49
N GLN A 430 -19.26 -4.84 -39.22
CA GLN A 430 -20.64 -5.31 -39.29
C GLN A 430 -20.72 -6.74 -39.86
N GLN A 431 -19.98 -7.05 -40.92
CA GLN A 431 -19.90 -8.40 -41.48
C GLN A 431 -19.37 -9.41 -40.45
N GLN A 432 -18.28 -9.08 -39.75
CA GLN A 432 -17.72 -9.93 -38.70
C GLN A 432 -18.70 -10.17 -37.55
N VAL A 433 -19.41 -9.13 -37.10
CA VAL A 433 -20.42 -9.26 -36.04
C VAL A 433 -21.59 -10.12 -36.52
N THR A 434 -22.05 -9.95 -37.76
CA THR A 434 -23.12 -10.80 -38.32
C THR A 434 -22.68 -12.25 -38.48
N GLU A 435 -21.43 -12.49 -38.89
CA GLU A 435 -20.87 -13.84 -39.01
C GLU A 435 -20.71 -14.49 -37.64
N ALA A 436 -20.21 -13.76 -36.64
CA ALA A 436 -20.12 -14.24 -35.26
C ALA A 436 -21.50 -14.55 -34.67
N ALA A 437 -22.52 -13.73 -34.96
CA ALA A 437 -23.89 -13.97 -34.53
C ALA A 437 -24.50 -15.21 -35.20
N LEU A 438 -24.20 -15.45 -36.49
CA LEU A 438 -24.60 -16.67 -37.19
C LEU A 438 -23.92 -17.91 -36.60
N LYS A 439 -22.60 -17.87 -36.37
CA LYS A 439 -21.84 -18.96 -35.73
C LYS A 439 -22.39 -19.30 -34.34
N LEU A 440 -22.60 -18.29 -33.50
CA LEU A 440 -23.19 -18.47 -32.17
C LEU A 440 -24.62 -19.05 -32.26
N GLY A 441 -25.39 -18.66 -33.28
CA GLY A 441 -26.70 -19.22 -33.56
C GLY A 441 -26.65 -20.70 -33.91
N ASP A 442 -25.69 -21.12 -34.73
CA ASP A 442 -25.51 -22.51 -35.13
C ASP A 442 -24.98 -23.37 -33.98
N GLU A 443 -24.04 -22.86 -33.17
CA GLU A 443 -23.59 -23.51 -31.93
C GLU A 443 -24.76 -23.72 -30.94
N ARG A 444 -25.65 -22.72 -30.80
CA ARG A 444 -26.85 -22.86 -29.97
C ARG A 444 -27.81 -23.92 -30.50
N LYS A 445 -28.00 -24.01 -31.83
CA LYS A 445 -28.81 -25.07 -32.44
C LYS A 445 -28.19 -26.45 -32.23
N GLN A 446 -26.87 -26.56 -32.36
CA GLN A 446 -26.15 -27.82 -32.13
C GLN A 446 -26.28 -28.26 -30.67
N LEU A 447 -26.04 -27.36 -29.71
CA LEU A 447 -26.24 -27.65 -28.29
C LEU A 447 -27.69 -28.00 -27.96
N ALA A 448 -28.68 -27.37 -28.62
CA ALA A 448 -30.08 -27.73 -28.46
C ALA A 448 -30.40 -29.12 -29.01
N ALA A 449 -29.81 -29.49 -30.15
CA ALA A 449 -29.94 -30.81 -30.75
C ALA A 449 -29.28 -31.89 -29.88
N GLU A 450 -28.08 -31.64 -29.35
CA GLU A 450 -27.40 -32.54 -28.41
C GLU A 450 -28.21 -32.71 -27.12
N ARG A 451 -28.73 -31.63 -26.55
CA ARG A 451 -29.64 -31.69 -25.38
C ARG A 451 -30.94 -32.43 -25.67
N TRP A 452 -31.43 -32.39 -26.90
CA TRP A 452 -32.61 -33.14 -27.31
C TRP A 452 -32.27 -34.63 -27.45
N ALA A 453 -31.20 -34.96 -28.18
CA ALA A 453 -30.71 -36.33 -28.33
C ALA A 453 -30.39 -37.00 -26.98
N PHE A 454 -29.77 -36.26 -26.06
CA PHE A 454 -29.48 -36.76 -24.72
C PHE A 454 -30.75 -37.05 -23.92
N ARG A 455 -31.76 -36.17 -24.00
CA ARG A 455 -33.07 -36.41 -23.36
C ARG A 455 -33.81 -37.57 -24.00
N ASP A 456 -33.63 -37.78 -25.30
CA ASP A 456 -34.24 -38.89 -26.01
C ASP A 456 -33.59 -40.21 -25.63
N MET A 457 -32.26 -40.29 -25.64
CA MET A 457 -31.50 -41.44 -25.14
C MET A 457 -31.84 -41.75 -23.67
N LYS A 458 -32.02 -40.72 -22.84
CA LYS A 458 -32.48 -40.90 -21.46
C LYS A 458 -33.89 -41.52 -21.41
N ARG A 459 -34.82 -41.06 -22.24
CA ARG A 459 -36.17 -41.64 -22.34
C ARG A 459 -36.14 -43.07 -22.87
N GLU A 460 -35.31 -43.37 -23.86
CA GLU A 460 -35.15 -44.73 -24.38
C GLU A 460 -34.55 -45.67 -23.34
N LEU A 461 -33.56 -45.22 -22.56
CA LEU A 461 -33.01 -46.00 -21.45
C LEU A 461 -34.03 -46.23 -20.34
N GLU A 462 -34.81 -45.21 -19.98
CA GLU A 462 -35.92 -45.35 -19.03
C GLU A 462 -36.99 -46.31 -19.56
N MET A 463 -37.33 -46.23 -20.85
CA MET A 463 -38.27 -47.13 -21.50
C MET A 463 -37.74 -48.56 -21.59
N GLN A 464 -36.45 -48.75 -21.91
CA GLN A 464 -35.80 -50.06 -21.88
C GLN A 464 -35.79 -50.64 -20.47
N LYS A 465 -35.55 -49.81 -19.45
CA LYS A 465 -35.64 -50.22 -18.04
C LYS A 465 -37.05 -50.66 -17.67
N ILE A 466 -38.07 -49.92 -18.10
CA ILE A 466 -39.47 -50.29 -17.93
C ILE A 466 -39.79 -51.58 -18.69
N LEU A 467 -39.31 -51.74 -19.93
CA LEU A 467 -39.51 -52.94 -20.75
C LEU A 467 -38.76 -54.17 -20.19
N SER A 468 -37.60 -53.98 -19.55
CA SER A 468 -36.85 -55.05 -18.87
C SER A 468 -37.44 -55.43 -17.51
N ASP A 469 -38.21 -54.52 -16.91
CA ASP A 469 -38.97 -54.77 -15.67
C ASP A 469 -40.37 -55.36 -15.95
N ILE A 470 -40.75 -55.54 -17.22
CA ILE A 470 -41.98 -56.27 -17.60
C ILE A 470 -41.66 -57.77 -17.65
N PRO A 471 -42.27 -58.61 -16.79
CA PRO A 471 -42.07 -60.05 -16.81
C PRO A 471 -42.68 -60.70 -18.08
N ASP A 472 -41.97 -61.69 -18.63
CA ASP A 472 -42.38 -62.44 -19.80
C ASP A 472 -43.70 -63.24 -19.60
N SER A 473 -44.56 -63.13 -20.63
CA SER A 473 -45.59 -64.06 -21.14
C SER A 473 -47.01 -64.07 -20.54
N PRO A 474 -48.06 -64.50 -21.31
CA PRO A 474 -48.23 -64.55 -22.78
C PRO A 474 -49.59 -63.99 -23.27
N GLU A 475 -49.68 -63.80 -24.61
CA GLU A 475 -50.88 -63.98 -25.48
C GLU A 475 -52.22 -63.24 -25.19
N GLN A 476 -52.58 -62.29 -26.06
CA GLN A 476 -53.54 -62.46 -27.18
C GLN A 476 -54.40 -61.20 -27.49
N ASP A 477 -54.34 -60.82 -28.77
CA ASP A 477 -55.46 -60.47 -29.66
C ASP A 477 -56.22 -59.13 -29.60
N LYS A 478 -56.02 -58.39 -30.72
CA LYS A 478 -57.02 -57.93 -31.71
C LYS A 478 -57.56 -56.48 -31.65
N ALA A 479 -57.38 -55.85 -32.83
CA ALA A 479 -58.33 -54.98 -33.55
C ALA A 479 -58.68 -53.62 -32.90
N GLU A 480 -58.85 -52.49 -33.58
CA GLU A 480 -59.01 -52.12 -34.99
C GLU A 480 -58.98 -50.57 -35.05
N GLU A 481 -58.63 -50.00 -36.23
CA GLU A 481 -59.27 -48.86 -36.93
C GLU A 481 -59.97 -47.72 -36.13
N SER A 482 -59.94 -46.42 -36.44
CA SER A 482 -59.66 -45.63 -37.64
C SER A 482 -59.97 -44.13 -37.34
N THR A 483 -59.50 -43.24 -38.24
CA THR A 483 -60.15 -41.97 -38.70
C THR A 483 -60.31 -40.71 -37.82
N GLN A 484 -59.59 -39.68 -38.25
CA GLN A 484 -60.06 -38.38 -38.79
C GLN A 484 -61.01 -37.43 -38.01
N HIS A 485 -60.57 -36.16 -38.02
CA HIS A 485 -61.34 -34.91 -38.25
C HIS A 485 -62.34 -34.41 -37.18
N GLN A 486 -62.01 -33.26 -36.56
CA GLN A 486 -62.54 -31.90 -36.85
C GLN A 486 -62.64 -31.03 -35.57
N SER A 487 -62.08 -29.82 -35.68
CA SER A 487 -62.35 -28.63 -34.86
C SER A 487 -63.85 -28.28 -34.88
N PRO A 488 -64.43 -27.50 -33.93
CA PRO A 488 -64.10 -26.07 -33.82
C PRO A 488 -64.24 -25.46 -32.40
N SER A 489 -63.51 -24.39 -32.10
CA SER A 489 -64.07 -23.16 -31.48
C SER A 489 -62.96 -22.13 -31.20
N ARG A 490 -63.29 -20.87 -31.48
CA ARG A 490 -62.52 -19.63 -31.32
C ARG A 490 -63.35 -18.72 -30.38
N PRO A 491 -62.86 -17.53 -29.98
CA PRO A 491 -61.89 -17.16 -28.95
C PRO A 491 -62.58 -16.57 -27.68
N PRO A 492 -61.81 -16.08 -26.67
CA PRO A 492 -61.81 -14.61 -26.53
C PRO A 492 -60.46 -13.98 -26.16
N ALA A 493 -60.26 -12.80 -26.74
CA ALA A 493 -59.59 -11.59 -26.22
C ALA A 493 -58.36 -11.74 -25.31
N ILE A 494 -57.20 -11.49 -25.92
CA ILE A 494 -55.96 -11.07 -25.27
C ILE A 494 -56.20 -9.75 -24.52
N ARG A 495 -56.19 -9.80 -23.18
CA ARG A 495 -55.96 -8.61 -22.35
C ARG A 495 -54.47 -8.48 -22.07
N ARG A 496 -53.88 -7.42 -22.61
CA ARG A 496 -52.56 -6.90 -22.24
C ARG A 496 -52.57 -6.55 -20.75
N ILE A 497 -51.70 -7.19 -19.97
CA ILE A 497 -51.23 -6.68 -18.67
C ILE A 497 -49.71 -6.56 -18.80
N SER A 498 -49.26 -5.39 -19.25
CA SER A 498 -47.87 -4.99 -19.32
C SER A 498 -47.71 -3.67 -18.58
N THR A 499 -47.73 -3.69 -17.24
CA THR A 499 -47.49 -2.48 -16.42
C THR A 499 -46.82 -2.78 -15.07
N LEU A 500 -45.90 -3.75 -15.02
CA LEU A 500 -45.03 -3.95 -13.83
C LEU A 500 -43.55 -3.67 -14.09
N ALA A 501 -43.06 -3.81 -15.33
CA ALA A 501 -41.67 -3.48 -15.67
C ALA A 501 -41.37 -1.96 -15.77
N HIS A 502 -42.39 -1.11 -15.91
CA HIS A 502 -42.18 0.35 -16.01
C HIS A 502 -42.11 1.07 -14.65
N ARG A 503 -42.44 0.40 -13.54
CA ARG A 503 -42.46 1.03 -12.20
C ARG A 503 -41.13 0.92 -11.45
N GLU A 504 -40.23 0.04 -11.90
CA GLU A 504 -38.87 -0.09 -11.34
C GLU A 504 -37.88 0.86 -12.03
N GLN A 505 -38.05 1.13 -13.32
CA GLN A 505 -37.23 2.10 -14.06
C GLN A 505 -37.44 3.55 -13.58
N GLU A 506 -38.66 3.90 -13.12
CA GLU A 506 -38.97 5.24 -12.59
C GLU A 506 -38.51 5.44 -11.13
N ARG A 507 -38.36 4.35 -10.36
CA ARG A 507 -37.80 4.39 -8.99
C ARG A 507 -36.26 4.48 -9.00
N ALA A 508 -35.60 3.92 -10.00
CA ALA A 508 -34.17 4.10 -10.21
C ALA A 508 -33.82 5.54 -10.65
N SER A 509 -34.65 6.16 -11.50
CA SER A 509 -34.46 7.54 -11.98
C SER A 509 -34.60 8.62 -10.88
N LYS A 510 -35.41 8.38 -9.83
CA LYS A 510 -35.56 9.31 -8.71
C LYS A 510 -34.42 9.25 -7.69
N ARG A 511 -33.65 8.17 -7.62
CA ARG A 511 -32.48 8.07 -6.73
C ARG A 511 -31.24 8.76 -7.28
N GLN A 512 -31.05 8.80 -8.59
CA GLN A 512 -29.92 9.52 -9.22
C GLN A 512 -30.03 11.06 -9.13
N LYS A 513 -31.23 11.62 -8.93
CA LYS A 513 -31.42 13.08 -8.77
C LYS A 513 -31.17 13.62 -7.36
N SER A 514 -30.81 12.77 -6.39
CA SER A 514 -30.49 13.20 -5.01
C SER A 514 -28.99 13.27 -4.70
N TRP A 515 -28.13 12.92 -5.66
CA TRP A 515 -26.67 12.84 -5.47
C TRP A 515 -25.89 14.02 -6.06
N LEU A 516 -26.52 14.84 -6.90
CA LEU A 516 -25.95 16.09 -7.42
C LEU A 516 -26.70 17.25 -6.77
N GLY A 517 -26.14 17.78 -5.67
CA GLY A 517 -26.70 18.91 -4.94
C GLY A 517 -26.96 20.10 -5.86
N GLN A 518 -28.24 20.47 -6.02
CA GLN A 518 -28.62 21.79 -6.52
C GLN A 518 -28.79 22.76 -5.34
N PRO A 519 -28.43 24.05 -5.52
CA PRO A 519 -28.63 25.07 -4.50
C PRO A 519 -30.11 25.44 -4.39
N PRO A 520 -30.56 26.00 -3.24
CA PRO A 520 -31.96 26.32 -3.03
C PRO A 520 -32.39 27.48 -3.95
N SER A 521 -33.54 27.31 -4.60
CA SER A 521 -34.22 28.41 -5.27
C SER A 521 -34.74 29.41 -4.23
N VAL A 522 -34.21 30.63 -4.29
CA VAL A 522 -34.76 31.77 -3.58
C VAL A 522 -36.05 32.16 -4.29
N ARG A 523 -37.18 32.11 -3.56
CA ARG A 523 -38.41 32.80 -3.95
C ARG A 523 -38.22 34.29 -3.71
N PHE A 524 -38.39 35.08 -4.76
CA PHE A 524 -38.93 36.43 -4.71
C PHE A 524 -40.13 36.49 -5.65
#